data_AF-A0A5C7N0A6-F1
#
_entry.id   AF-A0A5C7N0A6-F1
#
_cell.length_a   1.000
_cell.length_b   1.000
_cell.length_c   1.000
_cell.angle_alpha   90.00
_cell.angle_beta   90.00
_cell.angle_gamma   90.00
#
_symmetry.space_group_name_H-M   'P 1'
#
loop_
_entity.id
_entity.type
_entity.pdbx_description
1 polymer ?
#
loop_
_entity_poly.entity_id
_entity_poly.type
_entity_poly.pdbx_seq_one_letter_code
_entity_poly.pdbx_strand_id
1 'polypeptide(L)'
;WVTVLRSAGAHDTYLRTYRGVLDAGRVVEFMLLDRLFPRSVFYSLRLAERHLDELHNRPHDRVGATGEAQRLLGRARSELEFLQPGLLLDSLEDRLAGLQRSCREIGEALALEYFHAAPWVAWTDAGHAVSVIEEGEI
;
A
#
# COMPACT_ATOMS: atom_id res chain seq x y z
N TRP A 1 2.43 -8.87 24.03
CA TRP A 1 3.12 -7.66 23.53
C TRP A 1 4.54 -7.89 23.01
N VAL A 2 5.46 -8.47 23.79
CA VAL A 2 6.84 -8.74 23.29
C VAL A 2 6.86 -9.57 22.00
N THR A 3 6.01 -10.60 21.88
CA THR A 3 5.89 -11.42 20.66
C THR A 3 5.51 -10.59 19.43
N VAL A 4 4.57 -9.63 19.59
CA VAL A 4 4.17 -8.70 18.52
C VAL A 4 5.35 -7.82 18.11
N LEU A 5 6.07 -7.27 19.09
CA LEU A 5 7.28 -6.49 18.81
C LEU A 5 8.34 -7.33 18.10
N ARG A 6 8.50 -8.61 18.46
CA ARG A 6 9.49 -9.49 17.81
C ARG A 6 9.09 -9.88 16.40
N SER A 7 7.82 -10.22 16.15
CA SER A 7 7.33 -10.53 14.80
C SER A 7 7.47 -9.32 13.88
N ALA A 8 7.21 -8.14 14.42
CA ALA A 8 7.44 -6.88 13.72
C ALA A 8 8.87 -6.35 13.91
N GLY A 9 9.84 -7.15 14.40
CA GLY A 9 11.23 -6.78 14.76
C GLY A 9 11.42 -5.33 15.21
N ALA A 10 10.48 -4.90 16.04
CA ALA A 10 10.38 -3.64 16.73
C ALA A 10 11.00 -3.72 18.13
N HIS A 11 11.33 -4.92 18.62
CA HIS A 11 11.67 -5.15 20.03
C HIS A 11 12.82 -4.25 20.52
N ASP A 12 13.97 -4.26 19.84
CA ASP A 12 15.12 -3.45 20.26
C ASP A 12 14.88 -1.96 20.06
N THR A 13 14.24 -1.57 18.96
CA THR A 13 13.88 -0.17 18.69
C THR A 13 12.94 0.37 19.76
N TYR A 14 11.90 -0.38 20.12
CA TYR A 14 10.96 -0.03 21.16
C TYR A 14 11.66 0.14 22.51
N LEU A 15 12.51 -0.82 22.91
CA LEU A 15 13.23 -0.73 24.18
C LEU A 15 14.16 0.50 24.25
N ARG A 16 14.79 0.87 23.13
CA ARG A 16 15.61 2.08 23.02
C ARG A 16 14.78 3.36 23.16
N THR A 17 13.62 3.41 22.52
CA THR A 17 12.72 4.58 22.56
C THR A 17 12.07 4.77 23.93
N TYR A 18 11.59 3.69 24.55
CA TYR A 18 10.80 3.74 25.80
C TYR A 18 11.60 3.34 27.05
N ARG A 19 12.94 3.29 26.96
CA ARG A 19 13.87 2.99 28.06
C ARG A 19 13.53 1.71 28.83
N GLY A 20 13.14 0.67 28.10
CA GLY A 20 12.82 -0.63 28.68
C GLY A 20 11.43 -0.77 29.32
N VAL A 21 10.61 0.28 29.35
CA VAL A 21 9.25 0.19 29.91
C VAL A 21 8.33 -0.53 28.93
N LEU A 22 7.83 -1.69 29.33
CA LEU A 22 6.84 -2.44 28.55
C LEU A 22 5.43 -2.06 29.00
N ASP A 23 4.73 -1.32 28.14
CA ASP A 23 3.35 -0.90 28.35
C ASP A 23 2.54 -1.20 27.08
N ALA A 24 1.30 -1.69 27.24
CA ALA A 24 0.47 -2.08 26.12
C ALA A 24 0.12 -0.87 25.23
N GLY A 25 -0.28 0.25 25.84
CA GLY A 25 -0.64 1.47 25.13
C GLY A 25 0.52 1.98 24.29
N ARG A 26 1.71 2.08 24.89
CA ARG A 26 2.94 2.49 24.18
C ARG A 26 3.33 1.56 23.05
N VAL A 27 3.18 0.25 23.21
CA VAL A 27 3.47 -0.71 22.14
C VAL A 27 2.53 -0.47 20.95
N VAL A 28 1.26 -0.26 21.22
CA VAL A 28 0.28 -0.03 20.15
C VAL A 28 0.50 1.33 19.49
N GLU A 29 0.73 2.39 20.25
CA GLU A 29 1.10 3.71 19.71
C GLU A 29 2.36 3.64 18.86
N PHE A 30 3.39 2.94 19.31
CA PHE A 30 4.62 2.73 18.54
C PHE A 30 4.35 2.00 17.23
N MET A 31 3.59 0.91 17.26
CA MET A 31 3.29 0.10 16.08
C MET A 31 2.39 0.82 15.07
N LEU A 32 1.47 1.68 15.52
CA LEU A 32 0.56 2.38 14.61
C LEU A 32 1.09 3.73 14.15
N LEU A 33 1.73 4.52 15.02
CA LEU A 33 1.94 5.95 14.82
C LEU A 33 3.40 6.38 14.71
N ASP A 34 4.37 5.54 15.07
CA ASP A 34 5.78 5.94 15.04
C ASP A 34 6.22 6.36 13.63
N ARG A 35 6.73 7.59 13.48
CA ARG A 35 7.05 8.17 12.18
C ARG A 35 8.41 7.75 11.63
N LEU A 36 9.24 7.11 12.45
CA LEU A 36 10.64 6.76 12.14
C LEU A 36 10.83 5.25 11.99
N PHE A 37 9.96 4.45 12.61
CA PHE A 37 10.03 3.01 12.55
C PHE A 37 9.43 2.49 11.22
N PRO A 38 10.24 1.87 10.32
CA PRO A 38 9.79 1.56 8.96
C PRO A 38 8.62 0.59 8.84
N ARG A 39 8.32 -0.15 9.91
CA ARG A 39 7.22 -1.12 9.97
C ARG A 39 6.06 -0.66 10.83
N SER A 40 6.06 0.60 11.26
CA SER A 40 4.83 1.19 11.77
C SER A 40 3.84 1.37 10.62
N VAL A 41 2.55 1.38 10.95
CA VAL A 41 1.49 1.61 9.96
C VAL A 41 1.62 3.00 9.35
N PHE A 42 1.78 4.04 10.19
CA PHE A 42 1.91 5.41 9.71
C PHE A 42 3.09 5.60 8.76
N TYR A 43 4.24 5.02 9.07
CA TYR A 43 5.41 5.06 8.18
C TYR A 43 5.09 4.39 6.84
N SER A 44 4.48 3.19 6.89
CA SER A 44 4.17 2.40 5.70
C SER A 44 3.20 3.13 4.77
N LEU A 45 2.16 3.78 5.31
CA LEU A 45 1.22 4.59 4.53
C LEU A 45 1.92 5.81 3.90
N ARG A 46 2.78 6.51 4.65
CA ARG A 46 3.59 7.61 4.09
C ARG A 46 4.56 7.17 3.01
N LEU A 47 5.11 5.96 3.12
CA LEU A 47 5.99 5.40 2.09
C LEU A 47 5.20 5.07 0.83
N ALA A 48 4.04 4.43 0.98
CA ALA A 48 3.15 4.15 -0.15
C ALA A 48 2.69 5.44 -0.85
N GLU A 49 2.40 6.51 -0.10
CA GLU A 49 1.98 7.81 -0.66
C GLU A 49 3.09 8.40 -1.53
N ARG A 50 4.34 8.39 -1.04
CA ARG A 50 5.51 8.82 -1.83
C ARG A 50 5.70 8.01 -3.10
N HIS A 51 5.57 6.68 -3.04
CA HIS A 51 5.71 5.83 -4.23
C HIS A 51 4.61 6.08 -5.25
N LEU A 52 3.39 6.35 -4.79
CA LEU A 52 2.29 6.68 -5.67
C LEU A 52 2.49 8.06 -6.32
N ASP A 53 2.98 9.04 -5.56
CA ASP A 53 3.37 10.36 -6.08
C ASP A 53 4.47 10.24 -7.16
N GLU A 54 5.49 9.41 -6.90
CA GLU A 54 6.56 9.11 -7.86
C GLU A 54 6.03 8.47 -9.15
N LEU A 55 5.05 7.57 -9.04
CA LEU A 55 4.41 6.91 -10.17
C LEU A 55 3.50 7.85 -10.97
N HIS A 56 2.83 8.80 -10.31
CA HIS A 56 1.91 9.74 -10.93
C HIS A 56 2.60 10.89 -11.68
N ASN A 57 3.94 10.95 -11.72
CA ASN A 57 4.72 12.06 -12.28
C ASN A 57 4.57 12.23 -13.83
N ARG A 58 3.35 12.52 -14.30
CA ARG A 58 2.95 12.91 -15.66
C ARG A 58 2.85 14.44 -15.70
N PRO A 59 3.62 15.14 -16.56
CA PRO A 59 3.74 16.60 -16.52
C PRO A 59 2.50 17.43 -16.93
N HIS A 60 1.32 16.83 -17.10
CA HIS A 60 0.21 17.50 -17.83
C HIS A 60 -1.15 17.61 -17.15
N ASP A 61 -1.37 17.09 -15.93
CA ASP A 61 -2.64 17.34 -15.22
C ASP A 61 -2.56 18.60 -14.36
N ARG A 62 -2.85 19.73 -15.00
CA ARG A 62 -2.84 21.06 -14.38
C ARG A 62 -3.98 21.30 -13.38
N VAL A 63 -4.97 20.41 -13.28
CA VAL A 63 -6.14 20.59 -12.41
C VAL A 63 -6.69 19.25 -11.90
N GLY A 64 -6.36 18.88 -10.65
CA GLY A 64 -7.35 18.38 -9.69
C GLY A 64 -7.82 16.92 -9.72
N ALA A 65 -7.42 16.07 -10.66
CA ALA A 65 -7.75 14.65 -10.59
C ALA A 65 -6.71 13.89 -9.74
N THR A 66 -6.76 14.06 -8.41
CA THR A 66 -6.08 13.13 -7.51
C THR A 66 -6.64 11.74 -7.77
N GLY A 67 -5.79 10.80 -8.19
CA GLY A 67 -6.20 9.40 -8.40
C GLY A 67 -6.89 8.86 -7.16
N GLU A 68 -7.90 8.01 -7.34
CA GLU A 68 -8.70 7.51 -6.21
C GLU A 68 -7.83 6.82 -5.15
N ALA A 69 -6.80 6.09 -5.59
CA ALA A 69 -5.81 5.49 -4.70
C ALA A 69 -5.08 6.52 -3.83
N GLN A 70 -4.67 7.65 -4.41
CA GLN A 70 -3.95 8.71 -3.71
C GLN A 70 -4.87 9.42 -2.71
N ARG A 71 -6.13 9.66 -3.08
CA ARG A 71 -7.14 10.24 -2.20
C ARG A 71 -7.42 9.34 -0.98
N LEU A 72 -7.63 8.04 -1.22
CA LEU A 72 -7.88 7.05 -0.15
C LEU A 72 -6.68 6.90 0.79
N LEU A 73 -5.47 6.90 0.23
CA LEU A 73 -4.23 6.78 1.01
C LEU A 73 -3.98 8.02 1.88
N GLY A 74 -4.18 9.21 1.33
CA GLY A 74 -4.11 10.47 2.09
C GLY A 74 -5.15 10.54 3.20
N ARG A 75 -6.36 10.02 2.97
CA ARG A 75 -7.40 9.87 4.00
C ARG A 75 -6.95 8.94 5.12
N ALA A 76 -6.53 7.72 4.80
CA ALA A 76 -6.11 6.73 5.80
C ALA A 76 -4.94 7.23 6.66
N ARG A 77 -3.95 7.88 6.02
CA ARG A 77 -2.82 8.52 6.71
C ARG A 77 -3.28 9.64 7.64
N SER A 78 -4.21 10.49 7.19
CA SER A 78 -4.73 11.60 7.99
C SER A 78 -5.55 11.10 9.18
N GLU A 79 -6.38 10.08 8.99
CA GLU A 79 -7.13 9.44 10.08
C GLU A 79 -6.20 8.94 11.19
N LEU A 80 -5.03 8.38 10.85
CA LEU A 80 -4.00 8.02 11.83
C LEU A 80 -3.28 9.24 12.44
N GLU A 81 -3.00 10.29 11.64
CA GLU A 81 -2.32 11.50 12.11
C GLU A 81 -3.13 12.25 13.18
N PHE A 82 -4.45 12.28 13.04
CA PHE A 82 -5.35 13.01 13.93
C PHE A 82 -5.89 12.16 15.09
N LEU A 83 -5.28 11.00 15.38
CA LEU A 83 -5.67 10.21 16.54
C LEU A 83 -5.28 10.89 17.84
N GLN A 84 -6.22 10.89 18.79
CA GLN A 84 -5.94 11.34 20.15
C GLN A 84 -5.00 10.35 20.85
N PRO A 85 -3.84 10.81 21.36
CA PRO A 85 -2.94 9.96 22.15
C PRO A 85 -3.65 9.39 23.40
N GLY A 86 -3.22 8.22 23.86
CA GLY A 86 -3.71 7.62 25.10
C GLY A 86 -5.06 6.89 25.05
N LEU A 87 -5.85 7.03 23.97
CA LEU A 87 -7.14 6.32 23.80
C LEU A 87 -7.08 5.16 22.80
N LEU A 88 -5.89 4.93 22.26
CA LEU A 88 -5.73 4.07 21.09
C LEU A 88 -5.85 2.58 21.44
N LEU A 89 -5.45 2.19 22.65
CA LEU A 89 -5.60 0.82 23.14
C LEU A 89 -7.07 0.42 23.32
N ASP A 90 -7.88 1.31 23.89
CA ASP A 90 -9.30 1.05 24.19
C ASP A 90 -10.17 0.91 22.93
N SER A 91 -9.73 1.54 21.83
CA SER A 91 -10.42 1.54 20.54
C SER A 91 -9.66 0.76 19.46
N LEU A 92 -8.72 -0.11 19.87
CA LEU A 92 -7.78 -0.76 18.95
C LEU A 92 -8.48 -1.62 17.90
N GLU A 93 -9.46 -2.43 18.31
CA GLU A 93 -10.16 -3.36 17.41
C GLU A 93 -10.85 -2.61 16.27
N ASP A 94 -11.66 -1.60 16.59
CA ASP A 94 -12.37 -0.78 15.61
C ASP A 94 -11.40 -0.06 14.67
N ARG A 95 -10.27 0.44 15.19
CA ARG A 95 -9.23 1.10 14.40
C ARG A 95 -8.55 0.14 13.44
N LEU A 96 -8.21 -1.07 13.89
CA LEU A 96 -7.61 -2.08 13.03
C LEU A 96 -8.59 -2.54 11.95
N ALA A 97 -9.87 -2.71 12.28
CA ALA A 97 -10.91 -3.03 11.31
C ALA A 97 -11.07 -1.90 10.27
N GLY A 98 -11.05 -0.64 10.71
CA GLY A 98 -11.04 0.53 9.82
C GLY A 98 -9.84 0.54 8.88
N LEU A 99 -8.63 0.38 9.43
CA LEU A 99 -7.39 0.33 8.66
C LEU A 99 -7.38 -0.80 7.63
N GLN A 100 -7.84 -1.99 8.00
CA GLN A 100 -7.95 -3.12 7.08
C GLN A 100 -8.90 -2.84 5.91
N ARG A 101 -10.03 -2.16 6.16
CA ARG A 101 -10.93 -1.71 5.10
C ARG A 101 -10.25 -0.69 4.19
N SER A 102 -9.60 0.33 4.75
CA SER A 102 -8.87 1.32 3.95
C SER A 102 -7.77 0.68 3.10
N CYS A 103 -6.98 -0.25 3.65
CA CYS A 103 -5.96 -0.98 2.89
C CYS A 103 -6.56 -1.75 1.70
N ARG A 104 -7.74 -2.35 1.88
CA ARG A 104 -8.45 -3.07 0.82
C ARG A 104 -8.92 -2.12 -0.28
N GLU A 105 -9.59 -1.03 0.09
CA GLU A 105 -10.07 0.00 -0.84
C GLU A 105 -8.91 0.62 -1.64
N ILE A 106 -7.79 0.93 -0.98
CA ILE A 106 -6.57 1.42 -1.63
C ILE A 106 -6.03 0.37 -2.61
N GLY A 107 -5.96 -0.90 -2.20
CA GLY A 107 -5.48 -1.99 -3.05
C GLY A 107 -6.35 -2.20 -4.30
N GLU A 108 -7.67 -2.13 -4.15
CA GLU A 108 -8.63 -2.20 -5.26
C GLU A 108 -8.48 -1.03 -6.21
N ALA A 109 -8.36 0.20 -5.69
CA ALA A 109 -8.13 1.39 -6.51
C ALA A 109 -6.80 1.31 -7.28
N LEU A 110 -5.72 0.88 -6.63
CA LEU A 110 -4.42 0.66 -7.28
C LEU A 110 -4.49 -0.41 -8.37
N ALA A 111 -5.21 -1.52 -8.10
CA ALA A 111 -5.40 -2.59 -9.08
C ALA A 111 -6.09 -2.08 -10.34
N LEU A 112 -7.17 -1.30 -10.19
CA LEU A 112 -7.91 -0.72 -11.31
C LEU A 112 -7.07 0.30 -12.11
N GLU A 113 -6.27 1.12 -11.42
CA GLU A 113 -5.52 2.21 -12.04
C GLU A 113 -4.22 1.74 -12.72
N TYR A 114 -3.52 0.74 -12.16
CA TYR A 114 -2.17 0.37 -12.60
C TYR A 114 -2.01 -1.09 -13.04
N PHE A 115 -2.92 -1.99 -12.66
CA PHE A 115 -2.80 -3.42 -12.97
C PHE A 115 -3.88 -3.85 -13.97
N HIS A 116 -3.60 -3.66 -15.25
CA HIS A 116 -4.42 -4.25 -16.30
C HIS A 116 -3.96 -5.69 -16.57
N ALA A 117 -4.89 -6.66 -16.48
CA ALA A 117 -4.62 -8.02 -16.94
C ALA A 117 -4.39 -7.97 -18.45
N ALA A 118 -3.14 -8.09 -18.90
CA ALA A 118 -2.86 -8.24 -20.31
C ALA A 118 -3.54 -9.55 -20.79
N PRO A 119 -4.38 -9.52 -21.83
CA PRO A 119 -4.89 -10.76 -22.40
C PRO A 119 -3.70 -11.61 -22.83
N TRP A 120 -3.78 -12.91 -22.57
CA TRP A 120 -2.77 -13.87 -22.99
C TRP A 120 -2.50 -13.71 -24.49
N VAL A 121 -1.29 -13.29 -24.85
CA VAL A 121 -0.86 -13.17 -26.24
C VAL A 121 -0.48 -14.56 -26.71
N ALA A 122 -1.39 -15.22 -27.42
CA ALA A 122 -1.03 -16.34 -28.27
C ALA A 122 -0.10 -15.80 -29.35
N TRP A 123 1.20 -16.07 -29.26
CA TRP A 123 2.07 -15.90 -30.41
C TRP A 123 1.68 -16.98 -31.41
N THR A 124 0.70 -16.71 -32.28
CA THR A 124 0.48 -17.49 -33.49
C THR A 124 1.66 -17.21 -34.40
N ASP A 125 2.65 -18.08 -34.25
CA ASP A 125 3.72 -18.45 -35.17
C ASP A 125 4.03 -17.43 -36.29
N ALA A 126 5.16 -16.73 -36.13
CA ALA A 126 5.79 -15.96 -37.20
C ALA A 126 6.51 -16.91 -38.19
N GLY A 127 5.79 -17.90 -38.74
CA GLY A 127 6.47 -19.11 -39.23
C GLY A 127 5.79 -19.98 -40.28
N HIS A 128 4.84 -19.51 -41.11
CA HIS A 128 4.71 -20.05 -42.49
C HIS A 128 3.72 -19.25 -43.35
N ALA A 129 4.25 -18.39 -44.23
CA ALA A 129 3.51 -18.05 -45.44
C ALA A 129 3.62 -19.26 -46.38
N VAL A 130 2.65 -20.18 -46.33
CA VAL A 130 2.49 -21.18 -47.39
C VAL A 130 2.14 -20.41 -48.67
N SER A 131 3.08 -20.35 -49.60
CA SER A 131 2.82 -19.96 -50.98
C SER A 131 1.91 -21.00 -51.59
N VAL A 132 0.62 -20.69 -51.76
CA VAL A 132 -0.25 -21.46 -52.65
C VAL A 132 0.18 -21.08 -54.07
N ILE A 133 1.00 -21.94 -54.66
CA ILE A 133 1.27 -21.95 -56.09
C ILE A 133 -0.01 -22.45 -56.74
N GLU A 134 -0.72 -21.55 -57.42
CA GLU A 134 -1.79 -21.92 -58.35
C GLU A 134 -1.12 -22.27 -59.69
N GLU A 135 -0.78 -23.56 -59.86
CA GLU A 135 -0.30 -24.15 -61.11
C GLU A 135 -1.49 -24.70 -61.93
N GLY A 136 -1.67 -24.18 -63.16
CA GLY A 136 -2.41 -24.79 -64.30
C GLY A 136 -3.94 -24.89 -64.16
N GLU A 137 -4.80 -24.80 -65.17
CA GLU A 137 -4.78 -24.91 -66.64
C GLU A 137 -6.21 -24.40 -67.03
N ILE A 138 -6.50 -23.62 -68.08
CA ILE A 138 -6.42 -23.83 -69.54
C ILE A 138 -6.56 -22.44 -70.20
#